data_AF-A0AAE1I3M2-F1
#
_entry.id   AF-A0AAE1I3M2-F1
#
_cell.length_a   1.000
_cell.length_b   1.000
_cell.length_c   1.000
_cell.angle_alpha   90.00
_cell.angle_beta   90.00
_cell.angle_gamma   90.00
#
_symmetry.space_group_name_H-M   'P 1'
#
loop_
_entity.id
_entity.type
_entity.pdbx_description
1 polymer ?
#
loop_
_entity_poly.entity_id
_entity_poly.type
_entity_poly.pdbx_seq_one_letter_code
_entity_poly.pdbx_strand_id
1 'polypeptide(L)'
;MGKEKKQPKVRGKYSKYAKHYNKDWEKEPEFKGFVVKSNESKVKDLILSAHVACHSSVRTIDHLGEVINTIISKHENESKSSMPTLKLHRTKCSKIICKVISPCLQRDLVKDVGEGWFTLIIDESTDTTTLKHLALMI
;
A
#
# COMPACT_ATOMS: atom_id res chain seq x y z
N MET A 1 18.11 -33.25 9.32
CA MET A 1 16.84 -33.66 9.96
C MET A 1 15.96 -32.42 10.18
N GLY A 2 15.16 -32.05 9.18
CA GLY A 2 14.28 -30.87 9.26
C GLY A 2 12.99 -31.22 10.01
N LYS A 3 12.78 -30.63 11.18
CA LYS A 3 11.52 -30.78 11.91
C LYS A 3 10.43 -30.01 11.18
N GLU A 4 9.48 -30.70 10.56
CA GLU A 4 8.22 -30.11 10.10
C GLU A 4 7.55 -29.40 11.30
N LYS A 5 7.36 -28.10 11.18
CA LYS A 5 6.56 -27.32 12.13
C LYS A 5 5.11 -27.74 11.96
N LYS A 6 4.65 -28.70 12.76
CA LYS A 6 3.22 -29.06 12.86
C LYS A 6 2.43 -27.81 13.24
N GLN A 7 1.48 -27.43 12.40
CA GLN A 7 0.55 -26.33 12.67
C GLN A 7 -0.25 -26.61 13.95
N PRO A 8 -0.60 -25.59 14.74
CA PRO A 8 -1.35 -25.77 15.98
C PRO A 8 -2.75 -26.30 15.65
N LYS A 9 -3.09 -27.50 16.16
CA LYS A 9 -4.44 -28.06 16.06
C LYS A 9 -5.40 -27.21 16.90
N VAL A 10 -6.22 -26.39 16.24
CA VAL A 10 -7.33 -25.67 16.89
C VAL A 10 -8.35 -26.71 17.35
N ARG A 11 -8.43 -26.98 18.65
CA ARG A 11 -9.45 -27.86 19.26
C ARG A 11 -10.64 -27.01 19.72
N GLY A 12 -11.79 -27.19 19.08
CA GLY A 12 -13.06 -26.53 19.45
C GLY A 12 -14.17 -26.77 18.42
N LYS A 13 -15.42 -26.44 18.79
CA LYS A 13 -16.63 -26.54 17.93
C LYS A 13 -16.48 -25.82 16.58
N TYR A 14 -15.58 -24.84 16.51
CA TYR A 14 -15.26 -24.07 15.31
C TYR A 14 -14.01 -24.55 14.55
N SER A 15 -13.39 -25.67 14.96
CA SER A 15 -12.25 -26.28 14.24
C SER A 15 -12.58 -26.65 12.79
N LYS A 16 -13.85 -26.95 12.50
CA LYS A 16 -14.37 -27.16 11.14
C LYS A 16 -14.29 -25.94 10.22
N TYR A 17 -14.12 -24.74 10.79
CA TYR A 17 -13.92 -23.49 10.06
C TYR A 17 -12.45 -23.06 10.03
N ALA A 18 -11.53 -23.91 10.50
CA ALA A 18 -10.10 -23.66 10.35
C ALA A 18 -9.77 -23.65 8.85
N LYS A 19 -9.66 -22.44 8.29
CA LYS A 19 -9.34 -22.21 6.89
C LYS A 19 -7.98 -22.85 6.60
N HIS A 20 -7.99 -24.05 6.03
CA HIS A 20 -6.78 -24.65 5.46
C HIS A 20 -6.55 -23.97 4.13
N TYR A 21 -5.55 -23.09 4.10
CA TYR A 21 -5.07 -22.52 2.85
C TYR A 21 -4.30 -23.59 2.08
N ASN A 22 -4.85 -24.03 0.95
CA ASN A 22 -4.16 -24.95 0.05
C ASN A 22 -3.31 -24.14 -0.95
N LYS A 23 -2.00 -24.41 -0.96
CA LYS A 23 -1.06 -23.76 -1.89
C LYS A 23 -1.31 -24.14 -3.35
N ASP A 24 -1.93 -25.29 -3.61
CA ASP A 24 -2.18 -25.74 -4.99
C ASP A 24 -3.28 -24.92 -5.69
N TRP A 25 -4.12 -24.22 -4.93
CA TRP A 25 -5.11 -23.27 -5.49
C TRP A 25 -4.45 -22.11 -6.24
N GLU A 26 -3.20 -21.76 -5.96
CA GLU A 26 -2.47 -20.73 -6.73
C GLU A 26 -2.17 -21.16 -8.18
N LYS A 27 -2.16 -22.47 -8.45
CA LYS A 27 -1.86 -23.05 -9.76
C LYS A 27 -3.12 -23.31 -10.59
N GLU A 28 -4.30 -23.25 -9.97
CA GLU A 28 -5.56 -23.49 -10.65
C GLU A 28 -5.91 -22.35 -11.62
N PRO A 29 -6.37 -22.68 -12.84
CA PRO A 29 -6.64 -21.68 -13.89
C PRO A 29 -7.75 -20.69 -13.49
N GLU A 30 -8.64 -21.09 -12.59
CA GLU A 30 -9.74 -20.28 -12.06
C GLU A 30 -9.22 -19.15 -11.15
N PHE A 31 -8.11 -19.36 -10.44
CA PHE A 31 -7.46 -18.37 -9.60
C PHE A 31 -6.41 -17.54 -10.34
N LYS A 32 -6.21 -17.79 -11.64
CA LYS A 32 -5.33 -17.03 -12.52
C LYS A 32 -5.73 -15.55 -12.64
N GLY A 33 -6.95 -15.16 -12.25
CA GLY A 33 -7.37 -13.75 -12.13
C GLY A 33 -6.89 -13.06 -10.85
N PHE A 34 -6.52 -13.82 -9.82
CA PHE A 34 -5.97 -13.35 -8.55
C PHE A 34 -4.43 -13.30 -8.58
N VAL A 35 -3.83 -13.02 -9.74
CA VAL A 35 -2.37 -12.96 -9.91
C VAL A 35 -1.78 -12.08 -8.82
N VAL A 36 -0.97 -12.67 -7.95
CA VAL A 36 -0.13 -11.93 -7.01
C VAL A 36 0.78 -11.04 -7.84
N LYS A 37 0.55 -9.72 -7.77
CA LYS A 37 1.39 -8.74 -8.47
C LYS A 37 2.86 -9.00 -8.15
N SER A 38 3.72 -8.85 -9.16
CA SER A 38 5.17 -8.91 -8.98
C SER A 38 5.62 -7.91 -7.92
N ASN A 39 6.72 -8.23 -7.22
CA ASN A 39 7.26 -7.33 -6.20
C ASN A 39 7.65 -5.97 -6.81
N GLU A 40 8.16 -5.94 -8.04
CA GLU A 40 8.44 -4.70 -8.77
C GLU A 40 7.19 -3.83 -8.95
N SER A 41 6.05 -4.44 -9.28
CA SER A 41 4.79 -3.70 -9.42
C SER A 41 4.33 -3.10 -8.09
N LYS A 42 4.53 -3.82 -6.98
CA LYS A 42 4.19 -3.34 -5.64
C LYS A 42 5.09 -2.18 -5.23
N VAL A 43 6.40 -2.27 -5.52
CA VAL A 43 7.36 -1.20 -5.23
C VAL A 43 6.99 0.07 -5.99
N LYS A 44 6.63 -0.02 -7.28
CA LYS A 44 6.17 1.12 -8.07
C LYS A 44 4.89 1.74 -7.50
N ASP A 45 3.91 0.91 -7.15
CA ASP A 45 2.66 1.36 -6.51
C ASP A 45 2.97 2.10 -5.20
N LEU A 46 3.91 1.60 -4.37
CA LEU A 46 4.33 2.22 -3.12
C LEU A 46 5.03 3.56 -3.31
N ILE A 47 6.03 3.63 -4.19
CA ILE A 47 6.80 4.85 -4.46
C ILE A 47 5.88 5.96 -4.96
N LEU A 48 5.01 5.64 -5.91
CA LEU A 48 4.10 6.63 -6.49
C LEU A 48 3.04 7.08 -5.49
N SER A 49 2.51 6.17 -4.67
CA SER A 49 1.60 6.52 -3.58
C SER A 49 2.26 7.41 -2.52
N ALA A 50 3.53 7.17 -2.18
CA ALA A 50 4.27 8.02 -1.24
C ALA A 50 4.48 9.42 -1.81
N HIS A 51 4.90 9.52 -3.08
CA HIS A 51 5.05 10.82 -3.75
C HIS A 51 3.74 11.63 -3.75
N VAL A 52 2.63 10.99 -4.09
CA VAL A 52 1.31 11.62 -4.06
C VAL A 52 0.95 12.09 -2.65
N ALA A 53 1.20 11.28 -1.61
CA ALA A 53 0.90 11.66 -0.24
C ALA A 53 1.66 12.91 0.24
N CYS A 54 2.90 13.09 -0.21
CA CYS A 54 3.77 14.18 0.24
C CYS A 54 3.61 15.47 -0.58
N HIS A 55 3.26 15.38 -1.87
CA HIS A 55 3.42 16.49 -2.80
C HIS A 55 2.20 16.81 -3.65
N SER A 56 1.10 16.05 -3.55
CA SER A 56 -0.05 16.25 -4.43
C SER A 56 -1.37 15.87 -3.78
N SER A 57 -2.47 16.22 -4.45
CA SER A 57 -3.77 15.65 -4.13
C SER A 57 -3.82 14.20 -4.62
N VAL A 58 -4.40 13.30 -3.83
CA VAL A 58 -4.66 11.90 -4.28
C VAL A 58 -5.50 11.86 -5.56
N ARG A 59 -6.24 12.93 -5.85
CA ARG A 59 -7.04 13.06 -7.06
C ARG A 59 -6.24 13.06 -8.37
N THR A 60 -4.97 13.44 -8.34
CA THR A 60 -4.15 13.55 -9.56
C THR A 60 -3.74 12.18 -10.12
N ILE A 61 -3.76 11.13 -9.29
CA ILE A 61 -3.18 9.82 -9.62
C ILE A 61 -3.86 9.12 -10.81
N ASP A 62 -5.16 9.34 -11.03
CA ASP A 62 -5.87 8.68 -12.14
C ASP A 62 -5.31 9.16 -13.49
N HIS A 63 -5.24 10.49 -13.69
CA HIS A 63 -4.71 11.08 -14.92
C HIS A 63 -3.20 10.90 -15.03
N LEU A 64 -2.47 10.98 -13.92
CA LEU A 64 -1.03 10.71 -13.91
C LEU A 64 -0.74 9.27 -14.37
N GLY A 65 -1.55 8.30 -13.92
CA GLY A 65 -1.45 6.92 -14.37
C GLY A 65 -1.68 6.76 -15.88
N GLU A 66 -2.67 7.46 -16.44
CA GLU A 66 -2.96 7.49 -17.88
C GLU A 66 -1.78 8.09 -18.68
N VAL A 67 -1.22 9.21 -18.22
CA VAL A 67 -0.06 9.86 -18.85
C VAL A 67 1.16 8.94 -18.83
N ILE A 68 1.47 8.33 -17.68
CA ILE A 68 2.59 7.39 -17.56
C ILE A 68 2.41 6.20 -18.50
N ASN A 69 1.21 5.62 -18.56
CA ASN A 69 0.93 4.50 -19.46
C ASN A 69 1.06 4.89 -20.94
N THR A 70 0.70 6.12 -21.30
CA THR A 70 0.86 6.64 -22.66
C THR A 70 2.33 6.81 -23.04
N ILE A 71 3.17 7.21 -22.08
CA ILE A 71 4.62 7.32 -22.30
C ILE A 71 5.24 5.91 -22.45
N ILE A 72 4.85 4.97 -21.59
CA ILE A 72 5.33 3.58 -21.63
C ILE A 72 4.96 2.93 -22.97
N SER A 73 3.72 3.06 -23.43
CA SER A 73 3.27 2.44 -24.68
C SER A 73 3.97 3.01 -25.91
N LYS A 74 4.33 4.30 -25.91
CA LYS A 74 5.15 4.89 -26.98
C LYS A 74 6.56 4.27 -27.01
N HIS A 75 7.19 4.10 -25.85
CA HIS A 75 8.55 3.58 -25.75
C HIS A 75 8.65 2.07 -26.01
N GLU A 76 7.59 1.29 -25.75
CA GLU A 76 7.53 -0.14 -26.10
C GLU A 76 7.61 -0.41 -27.60
N ASN A 77 7.17 0.54 -28.45
CA ASN A 77 7.29 0.41 -29.91
C ASN A 77 8.75 0.54 -30.41
N GLU A 78 9.63 1.13 -29.60
CA GLU A 78 11.06 1.31 -29.91
C GLU A 78 11.95 0.28 -29.20
N SER A 79 11.50 -0.22 -28.04
CA SER A 79 12.25 -1.11 -27.16
C SER A 79 11.45 -2.37 -26.86
N LYS A 80 11.94 -3.55 -27.26
CA LYS A 80 11.31 -4.88 -27.02
C LYS A 80 11.07 -5.27 -25.54
N SER A 81 11.34 -4.38 -24.57
CA SER A 81 11.04 -4.63 -23.17
C SER A 81 9.59 -4.28 -22.86
N SER A 82 8.73 -5.29 -22.69
CA SER A 82 7.35 -5.03 -22.27
C SER A 82 7.30 -4.63 -20.80
N MET A 83 6.86 -3.40 -20.52
CA MET A 83 6.63 -2.89 -19.17
C MET A 83 5.15 -3.06 -18.83
N PRO A 84 4.78 -3.80 -17.76
CA PRO A 84 3.39 -3.93 -17.37
C PRO A 84 2.73 -2.57 -17.09
N THR A 85 1.54 -2.39 -17.66
CA THR A 85 0.69 -1.20 -17.48
C THR A 85 0.50 -0.86 -16.00
N LEU A 86 0.73 0.40 -15.65
CA LEU A 86 0.49 0.92 -14.31
C LEU A 86 -1.02 0.96 -14.04
N LYS A 87 -1.47 0.14 -13.09
CA LYS A 87 -2.86 0.09 -12.59
C LYS A 87 -2.91 0.64 -11.17
N LEU A 88 -2.80 1.96 -11.03
CA LEU A 88 -2.88 2.68 -9.76
C LEU A 88 -3.91 3.80 -9.85
N HIS A 89 -5.11 3.55 -9.31
CA HIS A 89 -6.20 4.53 -9.24
C HIS A 89 -6.31 5.15 -7.85
N ARG A 90 -7.09 6.23 -7.74
CA ARG A 90 -7.42 6.93 -6.48
C ARG A 90 -7.67 5.97 -5.31
N THR A 91 -8.66 5.07 -5.44
CA THR A 91 -9.05 4.18 -4.34
C THR A 91 -7.90 3.27 -3.89
N LYS A 92 -7.10 2.78 -4.84
CA LYS A 92 -5.96 1.91 -4.53
C LYS A 92 -4.82 2.70 -3.89
N CYS A 93 -4.52 3.88 -4.43
CA CYS A 93 -3.54 4.80 -3.89
C CYS A 93 -3.90 5.20 -2.45
N SER A 94 -5.13 5.64 -2.21
CA SER A 94 -5.64 5.94 -0.85
C SER A 94 -5.50 4.74 0.09
N LYS A 95 -5.84 3.53 -0.37
CA LYS A 95 -5.69 2.32 0.46
C LYS A 95 -4.23 2.03 0.79
N ILE A 96 -3.31 2.20 -0.15
CA ILE A 96 -1.87 2.01 0.11
C ILE A 96 -1.38 3.04 1.13
N ILE A 97 -1.74 4.31 0.95
CA ILE A 97 -1.35 5.38 1.87
C ILE A 97 -1.88 5.08 3.28
N CYS A 98 -3.18 4.81 3.42
CA CYS A 98 -3.81 4.64 4.72
C CYS A 98 -3.52 3.29 5.40
N LYS A 99 -3.33 2.20 4.64
CA LYS A 99 -3.23 0.84 5.20
C LYS A 99 -1.83 0.26 5.18
N VAL A 100 -0.89 0.88 4.45
CA VAL A 100 0.49 0.40 4.36
C VAL A 100 1.47 1.48 4.80
N ILE A 101 1.47 2.64 4.14
CA ILE A 101 2.46 3.69 4.41
C ILE A 101 2.25 4.28 5.81
N SER A 102 1.03 4.73 6.12
CA SER A 102 0.67 5.33 7.41
C SER A 102 1.03 4.45 8.62
N PRO A 103 0.62 3.17 8.72
CA PRO A 103 0.97 2.34 9.88
C PRO A 103 2.45 1.99 9.96
N CYS A 104 3.19 1.99 8.84
CA CYS A 104 4.65 1.83 8.89
C CYS A 104 5.31 3.08 9.48
N LEU A 105 4.99 4.26 8.95
CA LEU A 105 5.52 5.53 9.47
C LEU A 105 5.15 5.76 10.94
N GLN A 106 3.92 5.44 11.33
CA GLN A 106 3.50 5.55 12.73
C GLN A 106 4.33 4.63 13.64
N ARG A 107 4.60 3.39 13.21
CA ARG A 107 5.40 2.44 13.98
C ARG A 107 6.83 2.94 14.13
N ASP A 108 7.40 3.48 13.06
CA ASP A 108 8.76 4.00 13.06
C ASP A 108 8.84 5.23 13.97
N LEU A 109 7.87 6.16 13.88
CA LEU A 109 7.79 7.33 14.77
C LEU A 109 7.69 6.95 16.25
N VAL A 110 6.81 6.00 16.59
CA VAL A 110 6.67 5.52 17.99
C VAL A 110 7.97 4.89 18.48
N LYS A 111 8.66 4.15 17.61
CA LYS A 111 9.95 3.54 17.94
C LYS A 111 11.03 4.61 18.15
N ASP A 112 11.03 5.66 17.35
CA ASP A 112 12.01 6.74 17.42
C ASP A 112 11.81 7.62 18.66
N VAL A 113 10.56 7.86 19.07
CA VAL A 113 10.22 8.54 20.33
C VAL A 113 10.60 7.67 21.54
N GLY A 114 10.33 6.37 21.49
CA GLY A 114 10.61 5.44 22.57
C GLY A 114 9.90 5.82 23.88
N GLU A 115 10.64 5.78 24.98
CA GLU A 115 10.16 6.21 26.32
C GLU A 115 10.66 7.62 26.69
N GLY A 116 11.26 8.35 25.75
CA GLY A 116 11.82 9.67 25.97
C GLY A 116 10.77 10.78 26.07
N TRP A 117 11.17 11.92 26.60
CA TRP A 117 10.39 13.15 26.51
C TRP A 117 10.39 13.66 25.06
N PHE A 118 9.24 14.13 24.58
CA PHE A 118 9.11 14.79 23.28
C PHE A 118 8.46 16.15 23.45
N THR A 119 8.71 17.03 22.48
CA THR A 119 8.06 18.34 22.41
C THR A 119 6.91 18.27 21.41
N LEU A 120 5.74 18.77 21.78
CA LEU A 120 4.60 18.87 20.87
C LEU A 120 4.41 20.34 20.48
N ILE A 121 4.44 20.63 19.19
CA ILE A 121 4.06 21.93 18.64
C ILE A 121 2.60 21.85 18.22
N ILE A 122 1.81 22.81 18.70
CA ILE A 122 0.39 22.95 18.40
C ILE A 122 0.19 24.30 17.72
N ASP A 123 -0.40 24.28 16.54
CA ASP A 123 -0.72 25.50 15.78
C ASP A 123 -2.19 25.48 15.34
N GLU A 124 -2.91 26.57 15.59
CA GLU A 124 -4.31 26.75 15.19
C GLU A 124 -4.39 27.85 14.13
N SER A 125 -4.96 27.54 12.96
CA SER A 125 -5.31 28.53 11.95
C SER A 125 -6.81 28.50 11.64
N THR A 126 -7.37 29.65 11.30
CA THR A 126 -8.76 29.75 10.84
C THR A 126 -8.76 30.18 9.37
N ASP A 127 -9.36 29.39 8.50
CA ASP A 127 -9.54 29.77 7.10
C ASP A 127 -10.67 30.80 6.95
N THR A 128 -10.64 31.55 5.85
CA THR A 128 -11.67 32.51 5.44
C THR A 128 -13.08 31.92 5.37
N THR A 129 -13.19 30.60 5.19
CA THR A 129 -14.45 29.84 5.23
C THR A 129 -14.93 29.51 6.65
N THR A 130 -14.31 30.07 7.70
CA THR A 130 -14.56 29.84 9.13
C THR A 130 -14.24 28.42 9.64
N LEU A 131 -13.55 27.62 8.83
CA LEU A 131 -13.02 26.32 9.25
C LEU A 131 -11.73 26.50 10.07
N LYS A 132 -11.72 25.92 11.28
CA LYS A 132 -10.55 25.85 12.15
C LYS A 132 -9.71 24.63 11.80
N HIS A 133 -8.42 24.83 11.59
CA HIS A 133 -7.43 23.80 11.32
C HIS A 133 -6.43 23.75 12.48
N LEU A 134 -6.30 22.57 13.09
CA LEU A 134 -5.33 22.30 14.15
C LEU A 134 -4.19 21.45 13.57
N ALA A 135 -2.98 21.97 13.60
CA ALA A 135 -1.76 21.25 13.26
C ALA A 135 -1.07 20.76 14.54
N LEU A 136 -0.65 19.50 14.53
CA LEU A 136 0.10 18.85 15.59
C LEU A 136 1.41 18.31 15.01
N MET A 137 2.53 18.71 15.58
CA MET A 137 3.86 18.23 15.19
C MET A 137 4.60 17.72 16.42
N ILE A 138 5.11 16.49 16.31
CA ILE A 138 5.85 15.76 17.33
C ILE A 138 7.32 15.73 16.91
#